data_AF-A0A949I044-F1
#
_entry.id   AF-A0A949I044-F1
#
_cell.length_a   1.000
_cell.length_b   1.000
_cell.length_c   1.000
_cell.angle_alpha   90.00
_cell.angle_beta   90.00
_cell.angle_gamma   90.00
#
_symmetry.space_group_name_H-M   'P 1'
#
loop_
_entity.id
_entity.type
_entity.pdbx_description
1 polymer ?
#
loop_
_entity_poly.entity_id
_entity_poly.type
_entity_poly.pdbx_seq_one_letter_code
_entity_poly.pdbx_strand_id
1 'polypeptide(L)'
;RALATALRELGFQLTDAESSEIERGKDFVQLKDGPFDLDLVFAPDGIERFADAWGRRIVVDGFPVCHPDDIIASKAAANRVKDRESLGRLRSFRDYWLRQRKP
;
A
#
# COMPACT_ATOMS: atom_id res chain seq x y z
N ARG A 1 14.39 10.87 5.34
CA ARG A 1 14.52 11.42 6.70
C ARG A 1 13.21 11.36 7.48
N ALA A 2 12.18 12.15 7.15
CA ALA A 2 10.95 12.19 7.95
C ALA A 2 10.28 10.83 8.20
N LEU A 3 10.17 9.97 7.18
CA LEU A 3 9.57 8.63 7.32
C LEU A 3 10.35 7.72 8.28
N ALA A 4 11.68 7.63 8.13
CA ALA A 4 12.51 6.81 9.02
C ALA A 4 12.47 7.31 10.47
N THR A 5 12.43 8.63 10.68
CA THR A 5 12.24 9.22 12.01
C THR A 5 10.88 8.84 12.61
N ALA A 6 9.79 9.01 11.85
CA ALA A 6 8.45 8.66 12.32
C ALA A 6 8.32 7.17 12.67
N LEU A 7 8.94 6.28 11.90
CA LEU A 7 8.95 4.85 12.19
C LEU A 7 9.66 4.51 13.50
N ARG A 8 10.78 5.18 13.81
CA ARG A 8 11.44 5.04 15.11
C ARG A 8 10.57 5.54 16.26
N GLU A 9 9.90 6.68 16.09
CA GLU A 9 8.97 7.22 17.09
C GLU A 9 7.77 6.28 17.33
N LEU A 10 7.34 5.55 16.30
CA LEU A 10 6.33 4.49 16.41
C LEU A 10 6.85 3.20 17.06
N GLY A 11 8.14 3.09 17.34
CA GLY A 11 8.74 1.96 18.07
C GLY A 11 9.45 0.90 17.22
N PHE A 12 9.63 1.12 15.91
CA PHE A 12 10.42 0.23 15.06
C PHE A 12 11.93 0.38 15.29
N GLN A 13 12.68 -0.71 15.32
CA GLN A 13 14.13 -0.73 15.60
C GLN A 13 14.96 -0.68 14.30
N LEU A 14 14.78 0.40 13.52
CA LEU A 14 15.44 0.53 12.21
C LEU A 14 16.97 0.53 12.32
N THR A 15 17.60 -0.43 11.63
CA THR A 15 19.04 -0.41 11.37
C THR A 15 19.44 0.75 10.47
N ASP A 16 20.73 1.07 10.43
CA ASP A 16 21.26 2.10 9.52
C ASP A 16 21.03 1.73 8.04
N ALA A 17 21.10 0.42 7.73
CA ALA A 17 20.83 -0.09 6.40
C ALA A 17 19.37 0.13 6.00
N GLU A 18 18.40 -0.29 6.82
CA GLU A 18 16.97 -0.10 6.54
C GLU A 18 16.59 1.38 6.46
N SER A 19 17.16 2.21 7.33
CA SER A 19 16.98 3.67 7.26
C SER A 19 17.45 4.21 5.92
N SER A 20 18.63 3.81 5.46
CA SER A 20 19.14 4.22 4.15
C SER A 20 18.30 3.68 3.00
N GLU A 21 17.74 2.48 3.08
CA GLU A 21 16.87 1.91 2.05
C GLU A 21 15.56 2.67 1.93
N ILE A 22 14.94 3.00 3.06
CA ILE A 22 13.73 3.83 3.14
C ILE A 22 14.00 5.22 2.56
N GLU A 23 15.15 5.82 2.87
CA GLU A 23 15.50 7.16 2.38
C GLU A 23 15.79 7.20 0.89
N ARG A 24 16.34 6.13 0.33
CA ARG A 24 16.58 6.01 -1.11
C ARG A 24 15.32 5.59 -1.88
N GLY A 25 14.24 5.24 -1.18
CA GLY A 25 13.01 4.76 -1.80
C GLY A 25 13.17 3.41 -2.46
N LYS A 26 13.88 2.47 -1.82
CA LYS A 26 13.96 1.07 -2.26
C LYS A 26 12.55 0.54 -2.52
N ASP A 27 12.34 -0.12 -3.64
CA ASP A 27 11.00 -0.53 -4.13
C ASP A 27 10.13 -1.16 -3.04
N PHE A 28 10.75 -1.99 -2.18
CA PHE A 28 10.08 -2.68 -1.10
C PHE A 28 10.97 -2.81 0.15
N VAL A 29 10.43 -2.45 1.31
CA VAL A 29 11.05 -2.62 2.64
C VAL A 29 10.04 -3.28 3.57
N GLN A 30 10.44 -4.34 4.27
CA GLN A 30 9.61 -5.02 5.26
C GLN A 30 10.19 -4.84 6.65
N LEU A 31 9.37 -4.41 7.59
CA LEU A 31 9.73 -4.23 9.00
C LEU A 31 8.88 -5.17 9.84
N LYS A 32 9.53 -5.96 10.70
CA LYS A 32 8.90 -6.99 11.55
C LYS A 32 9.31 -6.88 13.02
N ASP A 33 10.04 -5.83 13.34
CA ASP A 33 10.74 -5.56 14.59
C ASP A 33 10.12 -4.38 15.34
N GLY A 34 8.80 -4.21 15.19
CA GLY A 34 8.03 -3.12 15.78
C GLY A 34 6.71 -3.58 16.38
N PRO A 35 5.81 -2.63 16.71
CA PRO A 35 4.51 -2.95 17.30
C PRO A 35 3.58 -3.77 16.38
N PHE A 36 3.87 -3.83 15.08
CA PHE A 36 3.17 -4.61 14.07
C PHE A 36 4.06 -4.82 12.85
N ASP A 37 3.70 -5.77 11.98
CA ASP A 37 4.36 -5.98 10.68
C ASP A 37 4.00 -4.83 9.72
N LEU A 38 5.00 -4.24 9.08
CA LEU A 38 4.82 -3.13 8.14
C LEU A 38 5.57 -3.38 6.84
N ASP A 39 4.83 -3.29 5.74
CA ASP A 39 5.36 -3.32 4.38
C ASP A 39 5.34 -1.90 3.78
N LEU A 40 6.49 -1.36 3.41
CA LEU A 40 6.62 -0.11 2.66
C LEU A 40 6.86 -0.42 1.19
N VAL A 41 5.97 0.08 0.32
CA VAL A 41 6.06 -0.08 -1.14
C VAL A 41 6.22 1.30 -1.76
N PHE A 42 7.36 1.56 -2.40
CA PHE A 42 7.63 2.85 -3.06
C PHE A 42 7.27 2.81 -4.56
N ALA A 43 7.41 1.64 -5.19
CA ALA A 43 7.10 1.42 -6.60
C ALA A 43 6.06 0.30 -6.77
N PRO A 44 4.79 0.53 -6.42
CA PRO A 44 3.75 -0.47 -6.62
C PRO A 44 3.49 -0.69 -8.12
N ASP A 45 3.46 -1.96 -8.52
CA ASP A 45 3.08 -2.35 -9.88
C ASP A 45 1.73 -1.73 -10.26
N GLY A 46 1.53 -1.37 -11.53
CA GLY A 46 0.24 -0.88 -12.03
C GLY A 46 -0.16 0.54 -11.57
N ILE A 47 0.69 1.23 -10.81
CA ILE A 47 0.49 2.63 -10.41
C ILE A 47 1.67 3.46 -10.91
N GLU A 48 1.47 4.18 -12.02
CA GLU A 48 2.55 4.95 -12.65
C GLU A 48 2.94 6.21 -11.86
N ARG A 49 1.97 6.87 -11.22
CA ARG A 49 2.19 8.13 -10.50
C ARG A 49 1.46 8.12 -9.15
N PHE A 50 2.21 8.42 -8.09
CA PHE A 50 1.65 8.55 -6.74
C PHE A 50 0.50 9.58 -6.68
N ALA A 51 0.65 10.72 -7.37
CA ALA A 51 -0.35 11.78 -7.35
C ALA A 51 -1.73 11.32 -7.87
N ASP A 52 -1.74 10.41 -8.86
CA ASP A 52 -2.98 9.88 -9.44
C ASP A 52 -3.70 8.95 -8.45
N ALA A 53 -2.96 8.04 -7.82
CA ALA A 53 -3.50 7.17 -6.78
C ALA A 53 -3.93 7.98 -5.54
N TRP A 54 -3.17 9.00 -5.17
CA TRP A 54 -3.50 9.90 -4.06
C TRP A 54 -4.77 10.70 -4.34
N GLY A 55 -4.99 11.15 -5.58
CA GLY A 55 -6.20 11.84 -6.00
C GLY A 55 -7.46 10.95 -5.94
N ARG A 56 -7.30 9.65 -6.17
CA ARG A 56 -8.40 8.65 -6.12
C ARG A 56 -8.60 8.02 -4.74
N ARG A 57 -7.69 8.25 -3.78
CA ARG A 57 -7.77 7.66 -2.45
C ARG A 57 -9.14 7.89 -1.81
N ILE A 58 -9.55 6.95 -0.99
CA ILE A 58 -10.74 7.07 -0.14
C ILE A 58 -10.32 7.23 1.31
N VAL A 59 -11.21 7.75 2.15
CA VAL A 59 -11.01 7.78 3.61
C VAL A 59 -11.87 6.71 4.26
N VAL A 60 -11.26 5.87 5.09
CA VAL A 60 -11.90 4.84 5.90
C VAL A 60 -11.45 5.02 7.33
N ASP A 61 -12.36 5.24 8.26
CA ASP A 61 -12.07 5.48 9.68
C ASP A 61 -11.01 6.56 9.93
N GLY A 62 -11.00 7.60 9.10
CA GLY A 62 -10.03 8.71 9.17
C GLY A 62 -8.71 8.44 8.45
N PHE A 63 -8.47 7.24 7.92
CA PHE A 63 -7.23 6.87 7.24
C PHE A 63 -7.36 6.95 5.71
N PRO A 64 -6.35 7.48 4.99
CA PRO A 64 -6.30 7.42 3.54
C PRO A 64 -6.03 5.98 3.09
N VAL A 65 -6.93 5.41 2.29
CA VAL A 65 -6.83 4.06 1.74
C VAL A 65 -6.87 4.13 0.22
N CYS A 66 -6.07 3.29 -0.42
CA CYS A 66 -6.03 3.18 -1.88
C CYS A 66 -7.41 2.78 -2.44
N HIS A 67 -7.80 3.35 -3.59
CA HIS A 67 -9.07 3.00 -4.20
C HIS A 67 -9.09 1.52 -4.60
N PRO A 68 -10.21 0.78 -4.48
CA PRO A 68 -10.27 -0.61 -4.89
C PRO A 68 -9.80 -0.87 -6.33
N ASP A 69 -10.07 0.05 -7.27
CA ASP A 69 -9.59 -0.08 -8.66
C ASP A 69 -8.05 -0.02 -8.75
N ASP A 70 -7.39 0.83 -7.97
CA ASP A 70 -5.93 0.92 -7.94
C ASP A 70 -5.31 -0.34 -7.30
N ILE A 71 -5.93 -0.88 -6.25
CA ILE A 71 -5.51 -2.15 -5.64
C ILE A 71 -5.65 -3.30 -6.66
N ILE A 72 -6.75 -3.34 -7.41
CA ILE A 72 -6.99 -4.34 -8.47
C ILE A 72 -5.94 -4.19 -9.59
N ALA A 73 -5.69 -2.96 -10.04
CA ALA A 73 -4.70 -2.69 -11.09
C ALA A 73 -3.31 -3.16 -10.67
N SER A 74 -2.91 -2.86 -9.43
CA SER A 74 -1.62 -3.27 -8.91
C SER A 74 -1.47 -4.79 -8.79
N LYS A 75 -2.49 -5.47 -8.28
CA LYS A 75 -2.51 -6.95 -8.21
C LYS A 75 -2.51 -7.61 -9.58
N ALA A 76 -3.26 -7.05 -10.54
CA ALA A 76 -3.31 -7.55 -11.90
C ALA A 76 -1.97 -7.38 -12.61
N ALA A 77 -1.29 -6.25 -12.41
CA ALA A 77 0.03 -5.97 -12.96
C ALA A 77 1.11 -6.86 -12.33
N ALA A 78 1.11 -7.00 -11.00
CA ALA A 78 2.07 -7.84 -10.28
C ALA A 78 1.94 -9.34 -10.62
N ASN A 79 0.71 -9.81 -10.91
CA ASN A 79 0.39 -11.16 -11.39
C ASN A 79 1.04 -12.29 -10.57
N ARG A 80 1.13 -12.14 -9.25
CA ARG A 80 1.66 -13.18 -8.35
C ARG A 80 0.61 -14.27 -8.16
N VAL A 81 1.01 -15.48 -7.77
CA VAL A 81 0.08 -16.62 -7.56
C VAL A 81 -1.07 -16.24 -6.62
N LYS A 82 -0.75 -15.68 -5.45
CA LYS A 82 -1.72 -15.19 -4.46
C LYS A 82 -2.64 -14.08 -4.96
N ASP A 83 -2.15 -13.26 -5.90
CA ASP A 83 -2.94 -12.18 -6.47
C ASP A 83 -4.00 -12.76 -7.43
N ARG A 84 -3.64 -13.74 -8.27
CA ARG A 84 -4.60 -14.44 -9.13
C ARG A 84 -5.74 -15.10 -8.34
N GLU A 85 -5.42 -15.71 -7.20
CA GLU A 85 -6.40 -16.36 -6.32
C GLU A 85 -7.38 -15.37 -5.65
N SER A 86 -6.98 -14.11 -5.48
CA SER A 86 -7.77 -13.09 -4.78
C SER A 86 -8.44 -12.08 -5.72
N LEU A 87 -7.92 -11.89 -6.94
CA LEU A 87 -8.39 -10.89 -7.91
C LEU A 87 -9.88 -11.00 -8.23
N GLY A 88 -10.40 -12.22 -8.43
CA GLY A 88 -11.82 -12.43 -8.71
C GLY A 88 -12.71 -11.91 -7.58
N ARG A 89 -12.38 -12.25 -6.33
CA ARG A 89 -13.10 -11.79 -5.13
C ARG A 89 -13.00 -10.28 -4.95
N LEU A 90 -11.83 -9.70 -5.22
CA LEU A 90 -11.62 -8.26 -5.10
C LEU A 90 -12.45 -7.46 -6.12
N ARG A 91 -12.56 -7.96 -7.36
CA ARG A 91 -13.45 -7.36 -8.39
C ARG A 91 -14.91 -7.41 -7.96
N SER A 92 -15.38 -8.56 -7.47
CA SER A 92 -16.75 -8.68 -6.95
C SER A 92 -17.01 -7.75 -5.76
N PHE A 93 -16.03 -7.61 -4.86
CA PHE A 93 -16.11 -6.67 -3.75
C PHE A 93 -16.19 -5.22 -4.23
N ARG A 94 -15.36 -4.81 -5.20
CA ARG A 94 -15.41 -3.47 -5.81
C ARG A 94 -16.80 -3.16 -6.36
N ASP A 95 -17.39 -4.09 -7.12
CA ASP A 95 -18.74 -3.91 -7.69
C ASP A 95 -19.84 -3.84 -6.62
N TYR A 96 -19.73 -4.65 -5.56
CA TYR A 96 -20.61 -4.55 -4.40
C TYR A 96 -20.47 -3.19 -3.71
N TRP A 97 -19.25 -2.77 -3.40
CA TRP A 97 -18.94 -1.54 -2.67
C TRP A 97 -19.39 -0.29 -3.43
N LEU A 98 -19.19 -0.24 -4.75
CA LEU A 98 -19.69 0.86 -5.59
C LEU A 98 -21.22 0.94 -5.58
N ARG A 99 -21.94 -0.20 -5.56
CA ARG A 99 -23.42 -0.20 -5.48
C ARG A 99 -23.93 0.38 -4.16
N GLN A 100 -23.26 0.10 -3.05
CA GLN A 100 -23.62 0.64 -1.73
C GLN A 100 -23.37 2.14 -1.60
N ARG A 101 -22.61 2.74 -2.53
CA ARG A 101 -22.23 4.16 -2.53
C ARG A 101 -22.97 4.99 -3.57
N LYS A 102 -23.84 4.37 -4.38
CA LYS A 102 -24.75 5.13 -5.25
C LYS A 102 -25.77 5.86 -4.35
N PRO A 103 -26.06 7.14 -4.62
CA PRO A 103 -27.07 7.88 -3.87
C PRO A 103 -28.45 7.22 -3.95
#